data_AF-A0AAN4YDH2-F1
#
_entry.id   AF-A0AAN4YDH2-F1
#
_cell.length_a   1.000
_cell.length_b   1.000
_cell.length_c   1.000
_cell.angle_alpha   90.00
_cell.angle_beta   90.00
_cell.angle_gamma   90.00
#
_symmetry.space_group_name_H-M   'P 1'
#
loop_
_entity.id
_entity.type
_entity.pdbx_description
1 polymer ?
#
loop_
_entity_poly.entity_id
_entity_poly.type
_entity_poly.pdbx_seq_one_letter_code
_entity_poly.pdbx_strand_id
1 'polypeptide(L)'
;MFKAWLRELPDELFPKETQAMIAEKCEGATTAPQMLKDELSKLPPYHYYLLFAITCHLNLLHSYVDQNKMSYPNLCICFQPCMKIDAFCFNFLVCDWKNCWQGCWTEKEYLEIEKGMDEKERLAHTKQDTGASFPQPTSLEERAISSSGSSQPSIQEQPSRLETAKARKNRPNNIETAHTRSISQLPELGPPLSPIQI
;
A
#
# COMPACT_ATOMS: atom_id res chain seq x y z
N MET A 1 3.55 -4.74 10.65
CA MET A 1 3.75 -3.54 9.81
C MET A 1 2.57 -3.35 8.85
N PHE A 2 2.37 -4.22 7.85
CA PHE A 2 1.26 -4.09 6.89
C PHE A 2 -0.16 -3.98 7.50
N LYS A 3 -0.51 -4.87 8.44
CA LYS A 3 -1.83 -4.83 9.12
C LYS A 3 -2.06 -3.57 9.97
N ALA A 4 -1.00 -2.96 10.48
CA ALA A 4 -1.10 -1.72 11.25
C ALA A 4 -1.34 -0.55 10.29
N TRP A 5 -0.57 -0.50 9.20
CA TRP A 5 -0.74 0.49 8.14
C TRP A 5 -2.16 0.49 7.55
N LEU A 6 -2.73 -0.68 7.25
CA LEU A 6 -4.12 -0.77 6.76
C LEU A 6 -5.14 -0.17 7.73
N ARG A 7 -4.95 -0.38 9.04
CA ARG A 7 -5.85 0.13 10.07
C ARG A 7 -5.73 1.65 10.26
N GLU A 8 -4.55 2.20 9.99
CA GLU A 8 -4.22 3.62 10.13
C GLU A 8 -4.65 4.45 8.91
N LEU A 9 -5.18 3.81 7.86
CA LEU A 9 -5.73 4.53 6.71
C LEU A 9 -6.89 5.44 7.17
N PRO A 10 -6.82 6.75 6.84
CA PRO A 10 -7.87 7.71 7.20
C PRO A 10 -9.17 7.41 6.44
N ASP A 11 -9.04 7.03 5.16
CA ASP A 11 -10.17 6.73 4.28
C ASP A 11 -10.54 5.24 4.32
N GLU A 12 -11.85 4.98 4.21
CA GLU A 12 -12.37 3.63 4.07
C GLU A 12 -12.13 3.11 2.66
N LEU A 13 -11.42 1.98 2.52
CA LEU A 13 -11.16 1.35 1.21
C LEU A 13 -12.45 1.00 0.47
N PHE A 14 -13.49 0.66 1.23
CA PHE A 14 -14.80 0.35 0.70
C PHE A 14 -15.84 1.00 1.63
N PRO A 15 -16.71 1.91 1.16
CA PRO A 15 -17.62 2.65 2.04
C PRO A 15 -18.55 1.74 2.83
N LYS A 16 -18.71 2.01 4.13
CA LYS A 16 -19.58 1.21 5.01
C LYS A 16 -21.06 1.21 4.60
N GLU A 17 -21.56 2.34 4.11
CA GLU A 17 -22.94 2.44 3.62
C GLU A 17 -23.19 1.48 2.45
N THR A 18 -22.26 1.41 1.50
CA THR A 18 -22.31 0.50 0.36
C THR A 18 -22.23 -0.96 0.80
N GLN A 19 -21.36 -1.29 1.76
CA GLN A 19 -21.26 -2.64 2.33
C GLN A 19 -22.60 -3.09 2.95
N ALA A 20 -23.23 -2.23 3.76
CA ALA A 20 -24.51 -2.52 4.41
C ALA A 20 -25.63 -2.70 3.39
N MET A 21 -25.70 -1.83 2.37
CA MET A 21 -26.68 -1.93 1.29
C MET A 21 -26.56 -3.25 0.51
N ILE A 22 -25.33 -3.67 0.20
CA ILE A 22 -25.07 -4.93 -0.51
C ILE A 22 -25.45 -6.13 0.37
N ALA A 23 -25.11 -6.10 1.65
CA ALA A 23 -25.44 -7.17 2.58
C ALA A 23 -26.96 -7.35 2.73
N GLU A 24 -27.72 -6.25 2.80
CA GLU A 24 -29.18 -6.27 2.90
C GLU A 24 -29.83 -6.77 1.59
N LYS A 25 -29.42 -6.21 0.44
CA LYS A 25 -30.07 -6.50 -0.85
C LYS A 25 -29.65 -7.84 -1.46
N CYS A 26 -28.52 -8.39 -1.05
CA CYS A 26 -27.98 -9.64 -1.60
C CYS A 26 -27.87 -10.74 -0.53
N GLU A 27 -28.64 -10.65 0.55
CA GLU A 27 -28.65 -11.66 1.61
C GLU A 27 -28.88 -13.08 1.02
N GLY A 28 -28.00 -14.02 1.37
CA GLY A 28 -28.06 -15.40 0.88
C GLY A 28 -27.42 -15.66 -0.49
N ALA A 29 -26.78 -14.67 -1.12
CA ALA A 29 -26.02 -14.90 -2.33
C ALA A 29 -24.86 -15.91 -2.10
N THR A 30 -24.74 -16.89 -2.99
CA THR A 30 -23.68 -17.92 -2.93
C THR A 30 -22.45 -17.57 -3.77
N THR A 31 -22.60 -16.62 -4.69
CA THR A 31 -21.55 -16.11 -5.59
C THR A 31 -21.48 -14.59 -5.51
N ALA A 32 -20.36 -13.99 -5.93
CA ALA A 32 -20.19 -12.53 -5.95
C ALA A 32 -21.38 -11.81 -6.62
N PRO A 33 -22.22 -11.08 -5.85
CA PRO A 33 -23.40 -10.41 -6.39
C PRO A 33 -23.01 -9.34 -7.41
N GLN A 34 -23.83 -9.13 -8.45
CA GLN A 34 -23.53 -8.11 -9.46
C GLN A 34 -23.41 -6.71 -8.83
N MET A 35 -24.26 -6.41 -7.83
CA MET A 35 -24.20 -5.14 -7.10
C MET A 35 -22.84 -4.91 -6.44
N LEU A 36 -22.20 -5.96 -5.90
CA LEU A 36 -20.86 -5.85 -5.35
C LEU A 36 -19.84 -5.47 -6.43
N LYS A 37 -19.92 -6.10 -7.60
CA LYS A 37 -19.00 -5.83 -8.73
C LYS A 37 -19.14 -4.40 -9.23
N ASP A 38 -20.37 -3.92 -9.38
CA ASP A 38 -20.66 -2.58 -9.86
C ASP A 38 -20.17 -1.51 -8.88
N GLU A 39 -20.38 -1.72 -7.58
CA GLU A 39 -19.91 -0.80 -6.55
C GLU A 39 -18.39 -0.82 -6.41
N LEU A 40 -17.75 -1.99 -6.55
CA LEU A 40 -16.29 -2.07 -6.62
C LEU A 40 -15.76 -1.28 -7.83
N SER A 41 -16.34 -1.43 -9.02
CA SER A 41 -15.88 -0.74 -10.23
C SER A 41 -16.02 0.78 -10.20
N LYS A 42 -16.94 1.30 -9.39
CA LYS A 42 -17.13 2.75 -9.18
C LYS A 42 -16.17 3.36 -8.17
N LEU A 43 -15.38 2.54 -7.45
CA LEU A 43 -14.43 3.07 -6.49
C LEU A 43 -13.38 3.97 -7.18
N PRO A 44 -12.86 4.99 -6.48
CA PRO A 44 -11.70 5.75 -6.96
C PRO A 44 -10.53 4.80 -7.26
N PRO A 45 -9.67 5.10 -8.25
CA PRO A 45 -8.62 4.17 -8.67
C PRO A 45 -7.69 3.74 -7.55
N TYR A 46 -7.32 4.66 -6.65
CA TYR A 46 -6.50 4.35 -5.48
C TYR A 46 -7.15 3.26 -4.61
N HIS A 47 -8.43 3.44 -4.23
CA HIS A 47 -9.15 2.47 -3.41
C HIS A 47 -9.37 1.14 -4.14
N TYR A 48 -9.73 1.21 -5.43
CA TYR A 48 -9.94 0.04 -6.27
C TYR A 48 -8.68 -0.84 -6.34
N TYR A 49 -7.56 -0.27 -6.78
CA TYR A 49 -6.33 -1.04 -6.98
C TYR A 49 -5.70 -1.50 -5.67
N LEU A 50 -5.81 -0.70 -4.61
CA LEU A 50 -5.35 -1.09 -3.28
C LEU A 50 -6.17 -2.28 -2.76
N LEU A 51 -7.51 -2.20 -2.81
CA LEU A 51 -8.37 -3.28 -2.37
C LEU A 51 -8.18 -4.54 -3.22
N PHE A 52 -8.03 -4.39 -4.54
CA PHE A 52 -7.71 -5.47 -5.47
C PHE A 52 -6.42 -6.19 -5.08
N ALA A 53 -5.32 -5.45 -4.87
CA ALA A 53 -4.02 -6.02 -4.53
C ALA A 53 -4.04 -6.75 -3.18
N ILE A 54 -4.65 -6.15 -2.16
CA ILE A 54 -4.76 -6.76 -0.82
C ILE A 54 -5.57 -8.05 -0.90
N THR A 55 -6.78 -7.99 -1.46
CA THR A 55 -7.70 -9.14 -1.50
C THR A 55 -7.19 -10.25 -2.41
N CYS A 56 -6.47 -9.92 -3.48
CA CYS A 56 -5.76 -10.90 -4.32
C CYS A 56 -4.75 -11.69 -3.48
N HIS A 57 -3.97 -11.00 -2.67
CA HIS A 57 -3.01 -11.65 -1.78
C HIS A 57 -3.71 -12.53 -0.73
N LEU A 58 -4.86 -12.09 -0.19
CA LEU A 58 -5.64 -12.89 0.76
C LEU A 58 -6.26 -14.13 0.11
N ASN A 59 -6.77 -14.03 -1.13
CA ASN A 59 -7.27 -15.17 -1.90
C ASN A 59 -6.15 -16.19 -2.17
N LEU A 60 -4.94 -15.72 -2.47
CA LEU A 60 -3.78 -16.59 -2.64
C LEU A 60 -3.42 -17.27 -1.32
N LEU A 61 -3.37 -16.54 -0.21
CA LEU A 61 -3.16 -17.13 1.12
C LEU A 61 -4.20 -18.20 1.43
N HIS A 62 -5.47 -17.94 1.12
CA HIS A 62 -6.54 -18.90 1.32
C HIS A 62 -6.36 -20.16 0.45
N SER A 63 -5.88 -20.02 -0.78
CA SER A 63 -5.62 -21.14 -1.70
C SER A 63 -4.51 -22.09 -1.22
N TYR A 64 -3.62 -21.62 -0.34
CA TYR A 64 -2.55 -22.43 0.28
C TYR A 64 -2.84 -22.79 1.75
N VAL A 65 -4.12 -22.85 2.14
CA VAL A 65 -4.54 -23.15 3.52
C VAL A 65 -3.92 -24.43 4.08
N ASP A 66 -3.71 -25.46 3.26
CA ASP A 66 -3.12 -26.72 3.72
C ASP A 66 -1.67 -26.57 4.20
N GLN A 67 -0.93 -25.59 3.67
CA GLN A 67 0.45 -25.32 4.02
C GLN A 67 0.58 -24.23 5.09
N ASN A 68 -0.13 -23.11 4.92
CA ASN A 68 0.01 -21.93 5.79
C ASN A 68 -0.99 -21.89 6.96
N LYS A 69 -1.99 -22.78 6.96
CA LYS A 69 -3.08 -22.87 7.95
C LYS A 69 -3.92 -21.58 8.11
N MET A 70 -3.88 -20.69 7.12
CA MET A 70 -4.70 -19.48 7.05
C MET A 70 -6.04 -19.76 6.37
N SER A 71 -6.95 -20.38 7.13
CA SER A 71 -8.33 -20.58 6.70
C SER A 71 -9.10 -19.25 6.65
N TYR A 72 -10.24 -19.23 5.95
CA TYR A 72 -11.09 -18.05 5.87
C TYR A 72 -11.46 -17.45 7.25
N PRO A 73 -11.84 -18.25 8.28
CA PRO A 73 -12.06 -17.72 9.63
C PRO A 73 -10.83 -17.02 10.23
N ASN A 74 -9.62 -17.59 10.04
CA ASN A 74 -8.37 -17.00 10.54
C ASN A 74 -8.06 -15.68 9.82
N LEU A 75 -8.34 -15.61 8.51
CA LEU A 75 -8.20 -14.40 7.71
C LEU A 75 -9.19 -13.32 8.17
N CYS A 76 -10.44 -13.68 8.45
CA CYS A 76 -11.44 -12.75 8.98
C CYS A 76 -10.95 -12.10 10.29
N ILE A 77 -10.52 -12.90 11.26
CA ILE A 77 -10.03 -12.40 12.55
C ILE A 77 -8.84 -11.45 12.37
N CYS A 78 -7.94 -11.74 11.42
CA CYS A 78 -6.69 -11.00 11.27
C CYS A 78 -6.80 -9.75 10.39
N PHE A 79 -7.64 -9.76 9.36
CA PHE A 79 -7.63 -8.74 8.30
C PHE A 79 -8.93 -7.96 8.20
N GLN A 80 -10.07 -8.57 8.56
CA GLN A 80 -11.36 -7.89 8.47
C GLN A 80 -11.41 -6.60 9.32
N PRO A 81 -10.89 -6.56 10.58
CA PRO A 81 -10.83 -5.33 11.36
C PRO A 81 -9.86 -4.29 10.80
N CYS A 82 -8.79 -4.74 10.12
CA CYS A 82 -7.79 -3.86 9.54
C CYS A 82 -8.29 -3.15 8.28
N MET A 83 -9.17 -3.80 7.51
CA MET A 83 -9.71 -3.25 6.27
C MET A 83 -11.05 -2.55 6.44
N LYS A 84 -11.67 -2.67 7.63
CA LYS A 84 -13.02 -2.14 7.93
C LYS A 84 -14.06 -2.66 6.92
N ILE A 85 -14.00 -3.95 6.57
CA ILE A 85 -14.96 -4.58 5.64
C ILE A 85 -15.88 -5.54 6.40
N ASP A 86 -17.15 -5.59 6.04
CA ASP A 86 -18.12 -6.49 6.64
C ASP A 86 -17.92 -7.93 6.17
N ALA A 87 -18.30 -8.89 7.02
CA ALA A 87 -18.04 -10.31 6.78
C ALA A 87 -18.66 -10.80 5.46
N PHE A 88 -19.82 -10.25 5.11
CA PHE A 88 -20.52 -10.57 3.86
C PHE A 88 -19.66 -10.23 2.64
N CYS A 89 -19.24 -8.96 2.50
CA CYS A 89 -18.42 -8.52 1.37
C CYS A 89 -17.03 -9.18 1.40
N PHE A 90 -16.44 -9.33 2.60
CA PHE A 90 -15.12 -9.93 2.76
C PHE A 90 -15.09 -11.40 2.32
N ASN A 91 -16.17 -12.15 2.54
CA ASN A 91 -16.30 -13.52 2.06
C ASN A 91 -16.12 -13.62 0.54
N PHE A 92 -16.83 -12.81 -0.23
CA PHE A 92 -16.71 -12.83 -1.69
C PHE A 92 -15.33 -12.35 -2.14
N LEU A 93 -14.80 -11.28 -1.54
CA LEU A 93 -13.49 -10.73 -1.89
C LEU A 93 -12.34 -11.73 -1.67
N VAL A 94 -12.46 -12.64 -0.70
CA VAL A 94 -11.41 -13.64 -0.41
C VAL A 94 -11.69 -14.98 -1.08
N CYS A 95 -12.92 -15.49 -1.01
CA CYS A 95 -13.28 -16.84 -1.49
C CYS A 95 -13.65 -16.85 -2.98
N ASP A 96 -14.21 -15.76 -3.50
CA ASP A 96 -14.70 -15.63 -4.89
C ASP A 96 -14.06 -14.44 -5.63
N TRP A 97 -12.77 -14.21 -5.35
CA TRP A 97 -12.03 -13.03 -5.78
C TRP A 97 -12.10 -12.79 -7.29
N LYS A 98 -11.88 -13.84 -8.11
CA LYS A 98 -11.84 -13.74 -9.58
C LYS A 98 -13.15 -13.19 -10.16
N ASN A 99 -14.28 -13.45 -9.50
CA ASN A 99 -15.59 -13.04 -9.99
C ASN A 99 -16.02 -11.66 -9.46
N CYS A 100 -15.28 -11.06 -8.52
CA CYS A 100 -15.60 -9.75 -7.94
C CYS A 100 -15.18 -8.57 -8.83
N TRP A 101 -14.16 -8.74 -9.67
CA TRP A 101 -13.48 -7.63 -10.34
C TRP A 101 -13.78 -7.58 -11.84
N GLN A 102 -14.22 -6.41 -12.31
CA GLN A 102 -14.57 -6.16 -13.72
C GLN A 102 -13.91 -4.90 -14.30
N GLY A 103 -12.80 -4.44 -13.70
CA GLY A 103 -12.11 -3.19 -14.04
C GLY A 103 -12.58 -1.98 -13.25
N CYS A 104 -11.78 -0.90 -13.28
CA CYS A 104 -12.07 0.37 -12.64
C CYS A 104 -12.70 1.34 -13.66
N TRP A 105 -13.94 1.76 -13.44
CA TRP A 105 -14.65 2.64 -14.38
C TRP A 105 -14.27 4.12 -14.23
N THR A 106 -13.78 4.50 -13.05
CA THR A 106 -13.37 5.87 -12.73
C THR A 106 -11.95 6.20 -13.19
N GLU A 107 -11.18 5.20 -13.64
CA GLU A 107 -9.77 5.35 -14.01
C GLU A 107 -9.54 6.47 -15.03
N LYS A 108 -10.33 6.49 -16.11
CA LYS A 108 -10.16 7.49 -17.18
C LYS A 108 -10.39 8.92 -16.68
N GLU A 109 -11.44 9.12 -15.89
CA GLU A 109 -11.80 10.44 -15.34
C GLU A 109 -10.70 10.96 -14.40
N TYR A 110 -10.23 10.12 -13.48
CA TYR A 110 -9.17 10.50 -12.55
C TYR A 110 -7.83 10.79 -13.24
N LEU A 111 -7.49 10.02 -14.29
CA LEU A 111 -6.31 10.30 -15.11
C LEU A 111 -6.39 11.65 -15.84
N GLU A 112 -7.58 12.05 -16.29
CA GLU A 112 -7.78 13.36 -16.92
C GLU A 112 -7.65 14.50 -15.89
N ILE A 113 -8.19 14.32 -14.68
CA ILE A 113 -8.06 15.28 -13.58
C ILE A 113 -6.58 15.47 -13.19
N GLU A 114 -5.82 14.37 -13.02
CA GLU A 114 -4.40 14.41 -12.67
C GLU A 114 -3.58 15.16 -13.74
N LYS A 115 -3.78 14.84 -15.02
CA LYS A 115 -3.13 15.56 -16.13
C LYS A 115 -3.45 17.06 -16.13
N GLY A 116 -4.69 17.44 -15.84
CA GLY A 116 -5.10 18.84 -15.75
C GLY A 116 -4.45 19.58 -14.58
N MET A 117 -4.25 18.91 -13.45
CA MET A 117 -3.53 19.47 -12.31
C MET A 117 -2.04 19.66 -12.63
N ASP A 118 -1.40 18.67 -13.24
CA ASP A 118 0.01 18.75 -13.66
C ASP A 118 0.23 19.90 -14.66
N GLU A 119 -0.67 20.05 -15.64
CA GLU A 119 -0.59 21.15 -16.60
C GLU A 119 -0.76 22.51 -15.92
N LYS A 120 -1.72 22.62 -14.99
CA LYS A 120 -1.93 23.85 -14.21
C LYS A 120 -0.72 24.18 -13.34
N GLU A 121 -0.10 23.18 -12.71
CA GLU A 121 1.12 23.36 -11.90
C GLU A 121 2.31 23.79 -12.77
N ARG A 122 2.50 23.19 -13.95
CA ARG A 122 3.53 23.58 -14.92
C ARG A 122 3.35 25.02 -15.41
N LEU A 123 2.12 25.43 -15.68
CA LEU A 123 1.79 26.80 -16.08
C LEU A 123 2.01 27.80 -14.92
N ALA A 124 1.76 27.39 -13.67
CA ALA A 124 2.02 28.22 -12.49
C ALA A 124 3.54 28.45 -12.27
N HIS A 125 4.36 27.40 -12.42
CA HIS A 125 5.82 27.52 -12.32
C HIS A 125 6.42 28.38 -13.45
N THR A 126 5.92 28.22 -14.69
CA THR A 126 6.41 29.01 -15.83
C THR A 126 6.13 30.51 -15.65
N LYS A 127 4.97 30.88 -15.04
CA LYS A 127 4.62 32.28 -14.78
C LYS A 127 5.45 32.92 -13.66
N GLN A 128 5.97 32.14 -12.71
CA GLN A 128 6.86 32.66 -11.66
C GLN A 128 8.27 32.95 -12.18
N ASP A 129 8.82 32.13 -13.10
CA ASP A 129 10.17 32.34 -13.65
C ASP A 129 10.26 33.50 -14.66
N THR A 130 9.18 33.81 -15.40
CA THR A 130 9.16 34.98 -16.31
C THR A 130 8.93 36.33 -15.60
N GLY A 131 8.72 36.35 -14.29
CA GLY A 131 8.47 37.56 -13.49
C GLY A 131 9.71 38.29 -12.97
N ALA A 132 10.91 37.73 -13.12
CA ALA A 132 12.17 38.30 -12.64
C ALA A 132 13.12 38.68 -13.79
N SER A 133 12.63 39.39 -14.82
CA SER A 133 13.51 40.12 -15.76
C SER A 133 13.73 41.55 -15.25
N PHE A 134 14.70 41.71 -14.35
CA PHE A 134 15.31 43.02 -14.12
C PHE A 134 16.28 43.33 -15.28
N PRO A 135 16.22 44.51 -15.93
CA PRO A 135 17.24 44.91 -16.88
C PRO A 135 18.54 45.22 -16.12
N GLN A 136 19.64 44.55 -16.46
CA GLN A 136 20.97 44.99 -16.04
C GLN A 136 21.30 46.37 -16.61
N PRO A 137 22.02 47.19 -15.83
CA PRO A 137 23.26 47.74 -16.37
C PRO A 137 24.45 47.62 -15.40
N THR A 138 25.55 47.11 -15.95
CA THR A 138 26.97 47.42 -15.75
C THR A 138 27.49 48.08 -14.45
N SER A 139 28.65 47.58 -14.01
CA SER A 139 29.78 48.27 -13.32
C SER A 139 29.92 48.12 -11.78
N LEU A 140 30.92 47.30 -11.39
CA LEU A 140 31.97 47.50 -10.37
C LEU A 140 31.59 48.13 -9.01
N GLU A 141 31.74 47.37 -7.90
CA GLU A 141 32.80 47.54 -6.89
C GLU A 141 32.56 46.70 -5.62
N GLU A 142 33.67 46.26 -5.02
CA GLU A 142 33.81 45.65 -3.70
C GLU A 142 33.17 46.47 -2.57
N ARG A 143 32.50 45.82 -1.61
CA ARG A 143 32.94 45.86 -0.20
C ARG A 143 32.21 44.85 0.69
N ALA A 144 33.03 44.20 1.52
CA ALA A 144 32.66 43.33 2.62
C ALA A 144 31.97 44.08 3.79
N ILE A 145 31.72 43.28 4.84
CA ILE A 145 31.53 43.54 6.29
C ILE A 145 30.11 43.80 6.85
N SER A 146 29.57 42.72 7.42
CA SER A 146 29.24 42.50 8.84
C SER A 146 28.40 43.51 9.64
N SER A 147 27.40 42.97 10.33
CA SER A 147 27.22 43.24 11.77
C SER A 147 26.72 42.00 12.52
N SER A 148 27.63 41.45 13.34
CA SER A 148 27.39 40.70 14.57
C SER A 148 26.48 41.51 15.52
N GLY A 149 25.80 40.95 16.52
CA GLY A 149 25.77 39.62 17.09
C GLY A 149 25.03 39.67 18.44
N SER A 150 24.77 38.51 19.04
CA SER A 150 24.87 38.35 20.49
C SER A 150 24.85 36.86 20.80
N SER A 151 25.80 36.42 21.62
CA SER A 151 26.01 35.03 22.01
C SER A 151 26.35 34.97 23.49
N GLN A 152 26.03 33.81 24.07
CA GLN A 152 26.62 33.15 25.25
C GLN A 152 25.78 33.12 26.55
N PRO A 153 26.04 32.14 27.45
CA PRO A 153 26.13 30.69 27.20
C PRO A 153 25.54 29.87 28.38
N SER A 154 25.80 28.54 28.36
CA SER A 154 26.07 27.63 29.49
C SER A 154 25.11 26.45 29.66
N ILE A 155 25.53 25.26 29.20
CA ILE A 155 25.24 24.00 29.89
C ILE A 155 26.51 23.15 29.86
N GLN A 156 26.99 22.84 31.06
CA GLN A 156 28.07 21.93 31.37
C GLN A 156 27.46 20.74 32.14
N GLU A 157 28.12 19.58 32.00
CA GLU A 157 28.08 18.40 32.89
C GLU A 157 27.01 17.28 32.71
N GLN A 158 27.50 16.12 32.25
CA GLN A 158 27.10 14.76 32.70
C GLN A 158 27.60 14.52 34.15
N PRO A 159 27.29 13.41 34.87
CA PRO A 159 26.38 12.28 34.64
C PRO A 159 25.53 11.88 35.89
N SER A 160 24.59 10.92 35.79
CA SER A 160 24.36 9.88 36.83
C SER A 160 23.27 8.87 36.49
N ARG A 161 23.49 7.66 37.01
CA ARG A 161 22.80 6.37 36.89
C ARG A 161 21.86 6.17 38.09
N LEU A 162 20.79 5.37 37.92
CA LEU A 162 20.16 4.43 38.90
C LEU A 162 18.96 3.74 38.18
N GLU A 163 19.10 2.51 37.67
CA GLU A 163 18.77 1.21 38.31
C GLU A 163 17.32 1.04 38.81
N THR A 164 16.55 0.19 38.10
CA THR A 164 15.72 -0.85 38.75
C THR A 164 15.75 -2.13 37.90
N ALA A 165 16.15 -3.22 38.55
CA ALA A 165 16.32 -4.54 37.99
C ALA A 165 15.00 -5.34 37.97
N LYS A 166 14.83 -6.23 36.98
CA LYS A 166 14.27 -7.57 37.18
C LYS A 166 14.46 -8.50 35.97
N ALA A 167 14.98 -9.70 36.30
CA ALA A 167 14.86 -11.00 35.64
C ALA A 167 15.62 -11.27 34.32
N ARG A 168 16.76 -11.96 34.50
CA ARG A 168 17.52 -12.74 33.51
C ARG A 168 16.67 -13.84 32.88
N LYS A 169 16.75 -14.03 31.55
CA LYS A 169 16.44 -15.33 30.93
C LYS A 169 17.48 -15.68 29.87
N ASN A 170 17.99 -16.90 30.00
CA ASN A 170 19.13 -17.46 29.29
C ASN A 170 18.95 -17.52 27.76
N ARG A 171 20.05 -17.28 27.05
CA ARG A 171 20.24 -17.54 25.63
C ARG A 171 20.24 -19.06 25.37
N PRO A 172 19.44 -19.60 24.44
CA PRO A 172 19.59 -21.00 24.04
C PRO A 172 20.85 -21.17 23.20
N ASN A 173 21.62 -22.20 23.54
CA ASN A 173 22.76 -22.69 22.78
C ASN A 173 22.29 -23.55 21.60
N ASN A 174 23.06 -23.45 20.52
CA ASN A 174 23.34 -24.50 19.53
C ASN A 174 22.16 -24.98 18.65
N ILE A 175 22.06 -24.43 17.43
CA ILE A 175 21.38 -25.07 16.31
C ILE A 175 22.45 -25.82 15.53
N GLU A 176 22.46 -27.15 15.65
CA GLU A 176 23.26 -28.02 14.81
C GLU A 176 22.88 -27.80 13.35
N THR A 177 23.86 -27.34 12.58
CA THR A 177 23.76 -27.13 11.14
C THR A 177 24.16 -28.42 10.44
N ALA A 178 23.20 -29.27 10.11
CA ALA A 178 23.42 -30.39 9.20
C ALA A 178 22.91 -30.02 7.80
N HIS A 179 23.86 -29.80 6.90
CA HIS A 179 23.65 -29.55 5.49
C HIS A 179 23.05 -30.77 4.77
N THR A 180 22.02 -30.57 3.96
CA THR A 180 21.96 -31.17 2.61
C THR A 180 21.47 -30.10 1.63
N ARG A 181 22.40 -29.55 0.85
CA ARG A 181 22.12 -28.71 -0.31
C ARG A 181 21.58 -29.62 -1.41
N SER A 182 20.26 -29.69 -1.58
CA SER A 182 19.68 -30.24 -2.80
C SER A 182 19.67 -29.17 -3.87
N ILE A 183 20.49 -29.43 -4.89
CA ILE A 183 20.64 -28.68 -6.12
C ILE A 183 19.27 -28.50 -6.78
N SER A 184 19.02 -27.27 -7.23
CA SER A 184 17.95 -26.85 -8.12
C SER A 184 17.77 -27.81 -9.30
N GLN A 185 16.67 -28.56 -9.30
CA GLN A 185 16.14 -29.20 -10.50
C GLN A 185 14.95 -28.38 -11.00
N LEU A 186 15.26 -27.51 -11.96
CA LEU A 186 14.29 -26.90 -12.88
C LEU A 186 13.68 -28.05 -13.73
N PRO A 187 12.35 -28.15 -13.88
CA PRO A 187 11.78 -29.03 -14.91
C PRO A 187 12.18 -28.51 -16.30
N GLU A 188 12.76 -29.38 -17.11
CA GLU A 188 13.18 -29.11 -18.48
C GLU A 188 11.96 -28.69 -19.32
N LEU A 189 12.03 -27.51 -19.93
CA LEU A 189 11.08 -27.07 -20.95
C LEU A 189 11.26 -27.96 -22.17
N GLY A 190 10.19 -28.65 -22.56
CA GLY A 190 10.16 -29.49 -23.76
C GLY A 190 10.53 -28.72 -25.04
N PRO A 191 10.92 -29.45 -26.10
CA PRO A 191 11.50 -28.85 -27.30
C PRO A 191 10.49 -27.93 -28.03
N PRO A 192 10.96 -26.82 -28.64
CA PRO A 192 10.09 -25.89 -29.35
C PRO A 192 9.52 -26.51 -30.63
N LEU A 193 8.22 -26.31 -30.83
CA LEU A 193 7.49 -26.71 -32.03
C LEU A 193 8.00 -25.96 -33.26
N SER A 194 8.14 -26.68 -34.37
CA SER A 194 8.62 -26.16 -35.66
C SER A 194 7.64 -25.16 -36.29
N PRO A 195 8.10 -24.22 -37.14
CA PRO A 195 7.23 -23.21 -37.75
C PRO A 195 6.24 -23.82 -38.75
N ILE A 196 4.99 -23.39 -38.69
CA ILE A 196 3.95 -23.69 -39.67
C ILE A 196 4.21 -22.86 -40.93
N GLN A 197 4.49 -23.52 -42.05
CA GLN A 197 4.30 -22.94 -43.39
C GLN A 197 2.87 -23.24 -43.81
N ILE A 198 2.07 -22.20 -44.08
CA ILE A 198 1.15 -22.02 -45.23
C ILE A 198 0.77 -20.54 -45.24
#